data_AF-A0A0D3A6T8-F1
#
_entry.id   AF-A0A0D3A6T8-F1
#
_cell.length_a   1.000
_cell.length_b   1.000
_cell.length_c   1.000
_cell.angle_alpha   90.00
_cell.angle_beta   90.00
_cell.angle_gamma   90.00
#
_symmetry.space_group_name_H-M   'P 1'
#
loop_
_entity.id
_entity.type
_entity.pdbx_description
1 polymer ?
#
loop_
_entity_poly.entity_id
_entity_poly.type
_entity_poly.pdbx_seq_one_letter_code
_entity_poly.pdbx_strand_id
1 'polypeptide(L)'
;MRRRPGIGGLQKAAAARDQYRLLGENVAKLRTDMMKEQLATFKSQLEEFARKHKNDIRKNPAFRAQFHEMCAKVGVDPLASNKGFWAELLGIGDFYYELGVQIIEVCMLTRSLNGGLISLQELSSHLRQRRKKDREAVTEDDCLRAISKLKVLGSGFEVITIGKKKLVRSVPTELNKDHNQILELAQGSRLCDCGTSTKTALVGFRSGHRCSRNFVRGGPCNDRQWH
;
A
#
# COMPACT_ATOMS: atom_id res chain seq x y z
N MET A 1 -36.73 5.60 60.04
CA MET A 1 -37.67 6.01 58.97
C MET A 1 -36.97 6.94 57.99
N ARG A 2 -36.65 6.48 56.76
CA ARG A 2 -35.99 7.32 55.74
C ARG A 2 -37.08 8.15 55.05
N ARG A 3 -37.15 9.46 55.34
CA ARG A 3 -38.15 10.37 54.75
C ARG A 3 -38.03 10.31 53.22
N ARG A 4 -39.14 10.00 52.54
CA ARG A 4 -39.21 10.01 51.07
C ARG A 4 -38.76 11.39 50.57
N PRO A 5 -37.88 11.47 49.56
CA PRO A 5 -37.49 12.76 48.99
C PRO A 5 -38.74 13.51 48.51
N GLY A 6 -38.94 14.73 49.00
CA GLY A 6 -39.98 15.61 48.47
C GLY A 6 -39.67 16.00 47.02
N ILE A 7 -40.68 16.46 46.28
CA ILE A 7 -40.57 16.87 44.87
C ILE A 7 -39.42 17.88 44.65
N GLY A 8 -39.20 18.81 45.58
CA GLY A 8 -38.08 19.75 45.53
C GLY A 8 -36.69 19.11 45.73
N GLY A 9 -36.59 17.98 46.44
CA GLY A 9 -35.36 17.20 46.57
C GLY A 9 -35.02 16.43 45.29
N LEU A 10 -36.04 15.92 44.59
CA LEU A 10 -35.89 15.29 43.26
C LEU A 10 -35.46 16.31 42.20
N GLN A 11 -36.04 17.51 42.21
CA GLN A 11 -35.63 18.60 41.32
C GLN A 11 -34.19 19.07 41.59
N LYS A 12 -33.79 19.21 42.86
CA LYS A 12 -32.40 19.53 43.23
C LYS A 12 -31.41 18.44 42.81
N ALA A 13 -31.78 17.16 42.97
CA ALA A 13 -30.95 16.04 42.52
C ALA A 13 -30.83 15.97 40.98
N ALA A 14 -31.92 16.24 40.26
CA ALA A 14 -31.91 16.35 38.80
C ALA A 14 -31.02 17.52 38.33
N ALA A 15 -31.19 18.70 38.93
CA ALA A 15 -30.37 19.88 38.61
C ALA A 15 -28.88 19.65 38.89
N ALA A 16 -28.53 19.00 40.02
CA ALA A 16 -27.15 18.64 40.32
C ALA A 16 -26.57 17.66 39.28
N ARG A 17 -27.34 16.64 38.87
CA ARG A 17 -26.93 15.70 37.82
C ARG A 17 -26.70 16.39 36.48
N ASP A 18 -27.55 17.33 36.11
CA ASP A 18 -27.38 18.13 34.88
C ASP A 18 -26.14 19.02 34.95
N GLN A 19 -25.87 19.64 36.10
CA GLN A 19 -24.64 20.41 36.31
C GLN A 19 -23.39 19.53 36.19
N TYR A 20 -23.36 18.34 36.79
CA TYR A 20 -22.23 17.42 36.63
C TYR A 20 -22.06 16.92 35.19
N ARG A 21 -23.17 16.70 34.47
CA ARG A 21 -23.12 16.36 33.05
C ARG A 21 -22.50 17.49 32.22
N LEU A 22 -22.96 18.73 32.40
CA LEU A 22 -22.40 19.90 31.71
C LEU A 22 -20.92 20.10 32.05
N LEU A 23 -20.53 19.92 33.31
CA LEU A 23 -19.13 20.00 33.72
C LEU A 23 -18.29 18.91 33.04
N GLY A 24 -18.81 17.68 32.97
CA GLY A 24 -18.16 16.56 32.28
C GLY A 24 -18.01 16.81 30.77
N GLU A 25 -19.03 17.35 30.12
CA GLU A 25 -18.99 17.76 28.71
C GLU A 25 -17.97 18.88 28.49
N ASN A 26 -17.90 19.87 29.38
CA ASN A 26 -16.93 20.97 29.28
C ASN A 26 -15.49 20.47 29.47
N VAL A 27 -15.25 19.57 30.42
CA VAL A 27 -13.92 18.95 30.62
C VAL A 27 -13.53 18.11 29.40
N ALA A 28 -14.48 17.37 28.81
CA ALA A 28 -14.24 16.62 27.58
C ALA A 28 -13.88 17.56 26.42
N LYS A 29 -14.64 18.65 26.24
CA LYS A 29 -14.36 19.68 25.22
C LYS A 29 -12.97 20.29 25.39
N LEU A 30 -12.62 20.73 26.60
CA LEU A 30 -11.29 21.28 26.90
C LEU A 30 -10.16 20.29 26.56
N ARG A 31 -10.32 19.01 26.90
CA ARG A 31 -9.34 17.98 26.52
C ARG A 31 -9.23 17.82 25.01
N THR A 32 -10.36 17.83 24.30
CA THR A 32 -10.34 17.73 22.83
C THR A 32 -9.73 18.96 22.17
N ASP A 33 -9.96 20.16 22.71
CA ASP A 33 -9.43 21.39 22.15
C ASP A 33 -7.92 21.51 22.41
N MET A 34 -7.46 21.14 23.60
CA MET A 34 -6.03 21.01 23.90
C MET A 34 -5.34 20.00 22.96
N MET A 35 -5.97 18.86 22.68
CA MET A 35 -5.42 17.88 21.73
C MET A 35 -5.36 18.43 20.29
N LYS A 36 -6.36 19.20 19.85
CA LYS A 36 -6.34 19.85 18.53
C LYS A 36 -5.21 20.86 18.42
N GLU A 37 -4.98 21.66 19.45
CA GLU A 37 -3.86 22.61 19.48
C GLU A 37 -2.51 21.88 19.39
N GLN A 38 -2.32 20.83 20.18
CA GLN A 38 -1.10 20.02 20.11
C GLN A 38 -0.87 19.41 18.72
N LEU A 39 -1.91 18.90 18.07
CA LEU A 39 -1.82 18.39 16.70
C LEU A 39 -1.48 19.50 15.69
N ALA A 40 -2.00 20.71 15.88
CA ALA A 40 -1.69 21.85 15.03
C ALA A 40 -0.22 22.29 15.19
N THR A 41 0.28 22.39 16.41
CA THR A 41 1.70 22.68 16.69
C THR A 41 2.60 21.59 16.10
N PHE A 42 2.25 20.32 16.29
CA PHE A 42 3.01 19.21 15.74
C PHE A 42 3.05 19.22 14.21
N LYS A 43 1.92 19.51 13.55
CA LYS A 43 1.84 19.63 12.09
C LYS A 43 2.77 20.73 11.57
N SER A 44 2.81 21.88 12.23
CA SER A 44 3.72 22.99 11.87
C SER A 44 5.19 22.63 12.07
N GLN A 45 5.54 21.93 13.16
CA GLN A 45 6.91 21.47 13.38
C GLN A 45 7.35 20.42 12.36
N LEU A 46 6.46 19.47 12.04
CA LEU A 46 6.71 18.44 11.03
C LEU A 46 6.88 19.07 9.64
N GLU A 47 6.17 20.16 9.38
CA GLU A 47 6.29 20.94 8.16
C GLU A 47 7.69 21.55 8.04
N GLU A 48 8.13 22.26 9.07
CA GLU A 48 9.44 22.89 9.11
C GLU A 48 10.56 21.85 9.01
N PHE A 49 10.39 20.73 9.71
CA PHE A 49 11.31 19.59 9.65
C PHE A 49 11.43 19.05 8.21
N ALA A 50 10.30 18.84 7.56
CA ALA A 50 10.28 18.27 6.23
C ALA A 50 10.77 19.26 5.16
N ARG A 51 10.57 20.58 5.35
CA ARG A 51 11.20 21.64 4.53
C ARG A 51 12.73 21.60 4.65
N LYS A 52 13.26 21.52 5.88
CA LYS A 52 14.71 21.49 6.15
C LYS A 52 15.37 20.22 5.61
N HIS A 53 14.72 19.07 5.76
CA HIS A 53 15.29 17.76 5.41
C HIS A 53 14.77 17.17 4.09
N LYS A 54 14.19 17.98 3.21
CA LYS A 54 13.62 17.53 1.92
C LYS A 54 14.60 16.68 1.09
N ASN A 55 15.84 17.14 0.97
CA ASN A 55 16.87 16.43 0.19
C ASN A 55 17.32 15.15 0.87
N ASP A 56 17.34 15.12 2.20
CA ASP A 56 17.73 13.95 2.98
C ASP A 56 16.66 12.85 2.88
N ILE A 57 15.38 13.23 2.92
CA ILE A 57 14.24 12.32 2.69
C ILE A 57 14.30 11.71 1.28
N ARG A 58 14.74 12.49 0.27
CA ARG A 58 14.86 11.98 -1.10
C ARG A 58 16.06 11.05 -1.27
N LYS A 59 17.22 11.39 -0.70
CA LYS A 59 18.47 10.64 -0.87
C LYS A 59 18.51 9.35 -0.04
N ASN A 60 18.05 9.40 1.21
CA ASN A 60 18.18 8.28 2.14
C ASN A 60 16.85 7.51 2.29
N PRO A 61 16.76 6.27 1.77
CA PRO A 61 15.53 5.50 1.84
C PRO A 61 15.15 5.07 3.26
N ALA A 62 16.12 4.83 4.15
CA ALA A 62 15.84 4.46 5.53
C ALA A 62 15.20 5.63 6.30
N PHE A 63 15.72 6.85 6.07
CA PHE A 63 15.16 8.06 6.65
C PHE A 63 13.77 8.36 6.10
N ARG A 64 13.55 8.15 4.79
CA ARG A 64 12.22 8.23 4.18
C ARG A 64 11.21 7.30 4.85
N ALA A 65 11.59 6.04 5.10
CA ALA A 65 10.71 5.08 5.75
C ALA A 65 10.30 5.51 7.16
N GLN A 66 11.26 5.99 7.96
CA GLN A 66 11.00 6.51 9.31
C GLN A 66 10.11 7.76 9.29
N PHE A 67 10.35 8.67 8.35
CA PHE A 67 9.50 9.86 8.16
C PHE A 67 8.05 9.45 7.85
N HIS A 68 7.84 8.48 6.96
CA HIS A 68 6.51 7.98 6.69
C HIS A 68 5.86 7.28 7.88
N GLU A 69 6.63 6.53 8.69
CA GLU A 69 6.12 5.91 9.92
C GLU A 69 5.66 6.96 10.93
N MET A 70 6.43 8.04 11.09
CA MET A 70 6.05 9.17 11.94
C MET A 70 4.74 9.81 11.46
N CYS A 71 4.62 10.09 10.16
CA CYS A 71 3.39 10.64 9.59
C CYS A 71 2.19 9.71 9.80
N ALA A 72 2.38 8.40 9.61
CA ALA A 72 1.33 7.40 9.79
C ALA A 72 0.84 7.30 11.25
N LYS A 73 1.72 7.41 12.24
CA LYS A 73 1.36 7.41 13.68
C LYS A 73 0.43 8.57 14.04
N VAL A 74 0.56 9.70 13.36
CA VAL A 74 -0.28 10.89 13.56
C VAL A 74 -1.54 10.87 12.70
N GLY A 75 -1.68 9.86 11.82
CA GLY A 75 -2.81 9.77 10.88
C GLY A 75 -2.70 10.72 9.71
N VAL A 76 -1.49 11.23 9.42
CA VAL A 76 -1.21 12.08 8.27
C VAL A 76 -0.57 11.23 7.18
N ASP A 77 -1.21 11.11 6.01
CA ASP A 77 -0.56 10.50 4.85
C ASP A 77 0.06 11.62 3.99
N PRO A 78 1.41 11.72 3.93
CA PRO A 78 2.08 12.73 3.12
C PRO A 78 1.84 12.53 1.60
N LEU A 79 1.24 11.40 1.20
CA LEU A 79 0.96 11.02 -0.17
C LEU A 79 -0.54 11.04 -0.54
N ALA A 80 -1.45 11.39 0.37
CA ALA A 80 -2.90 11.24 0.13
C ALA A 80 -3.54 12.34 -0.73
N SER A 81 -2.96 13.53 -0.82
CA SER A 81 -3.63 14.65 -1.49
C SER A 81 -2.66 15.54 -2.26
N ASN A 82 -2.92 15.70 -3.56
CA ASN A 82 -2.25 16.66 -4.44
C ASN A 82 -2.62 18.12 -4.13
N LYS A 83 -3.73 18.35 -3.43
CA LYS A 83 -4.08 19.64 -2.79
C LYS A 83 -3.70 19.65 -1.31
N GLY A 84 -3.04 18.60 -0.86
CA GLY A 84 -2.56 18.47 0.50
C GLY A 84 -1.32 19.33 0.64
N PHE A 85 -1.30 20.08 1.73
CA PHE A 85 -0.17 20.81 2.25
C PHE A 85 1.21 20.13 2.08
N TRP A 86 1.26 18.79 2.14
CA TRP A 86 2.47 17.99 2.03
C TRP A 86 2.95 17.71 0.60
N ALA A 87 2.04 17.59 -0.37
CA ALA A 87 2.39 17.27 -1.75
C ALA A 87 3.07 18.47 -2.43
N GLU A 88 2.47 19.65 -2.33
CA GLU A 88 3.01 20.89 -2.88
C GLU A 88 4.31 21.32 -2.19
N LEU A 89 4.40 21.11 -0.87
CA LEU A 89 5.54 21.60 -0.11
C LEU A 89 6.77 20.68 -0.19
N LEU A 90 6.57 19.37 -0.08
CA LEU A 90 7.68 18.42 0.03
C LEU A 90 8.09 17.82 -1.30
N GLY A 91 7.23 17.84 -2.32
CA GLY A 91 7.50 17.17 -3.61
C GLY A 91 7.73 15.66 -3.45
N ILE A 92 7.39 15.09 -2.29
CA ILE A 92 7.48 13.65 -2.03
C ILE A 92 6.41 12.93 -2.87
N GLY A 93 5.24 13.55 -3.06
CA GLY A 93 4.21 13.04 -3.98
C GLY A 93 4.76 12.81 -5.38
N ASP A 94 5.44 13.81 -5.95
CA ASP A 94 6.02 13.74 -7.30
C ASP A 94 6.99 12.57 -7.48
N PHE A 95 7.81 12.29 -6.47
CA PHE A 95 8.69 11.12 -6.47
C PHE A 95 7.91 9.81 -6.61
N TYR A 96 6.82 9.65 -5.85
CA TYR A 96 5.99 8.43 -5.92
C TYR A 96 5.16 8.36 -7.20
N TYR A 97 4.74 9.49 -7.77
CA TYR A 97 4.10 9.52 -9.08
C TYR A 97 5.08 9.13 -10.19
N GLU A 98 6.30 9.67 -10.18
CA GLU A 98 7.35 9.29 -11.13
C GLU A 98 7.71 7.80 -10.99
N LEU A 99 7.84 7.31 -9.76
CA LEU A 99 8.07 5.89 -9.49
C LEU A 99 6.90 5.03 -9.98
N GLY A 100 5.66 5.48 -9.79
CA GLY A 100 4.46 4.81 -10.30
C GLY A 100 4.47 4.67 -11.82
N VAL A 101 4.81 5.72 -12.55
CA VAL A 101 4.94 5.68 -14.02
C VAL A 101 6.04 4.71 -14.45
N GLN A 102 7.20 4.74 -13.79
CA GLN A 102 8.29 3.79 -14.07
C GLN A 102 7.85 2.33 -13.85
N ILE A 103 7.07 2.06 -12.80
CA ILE A 103 6.51 0.72 -12.54
C ILE A 103 5.57 0.30 -13.67
N ILE A 104 4.68 1.19 -14.13
CA ILE A 104 3.76 0.92 -15.24
C ILE A 104 4.54 0.56 -16.51
N GLU A 105 5.58 1.34 -16.84
CA GLU A 105 6.42 1.09 -18.02
C GLU A 105 7.11 -0.27 -17.96
N VAL A 106 7.72 -0.61 -16.82
CA VAL A 106 8.35 -1.94 -16.64
C VAL A 106 7.31 -3.03 -16.79
N CYS A 107 6.15 -2.90 -16.15
CA CYS A 107 5.06 -3.87 -16.26
C CYS A 107 4.54 -4.02 -17.70
N MET A 108 4.52 -2.95 -18.50
CA MET A 108 4.14 -3.00 -19.91
C MET A 108 5.19 -3.73 -20.76
N LEU A 109 6.48 -3.49 -20.51
CA LEU A 109 7.58 -4.11 -21.24
C LEU A 109 7.72 -5.60 -20.95
N THR A 110 7.54 -5.99 -19.69
CA THR A 110 7.64 -7.39 -19.29
C THR A 110 6.39 -8.19 -19.62
N ARG A 111 5.29 -7.53 -20.01
CA ARG A 111 3.96 -8.14 -20.19
C ARG A 111 3.96 -9.33 -21.14
N SER A 112 4.72 -9.26 -22.23
CA SER A 112 4.83 -10.35 -23.21
C SER A 112 5.58 -11.57 -22.68
N LEU A 113 6.47 -11.38 -21.70
CA LEU A 113 7.33 -12.43 -21.15
C LEU A 113 6.68 -13.10 -19.92
N ASN A 114 6.05 -12.31 -19.06
CA ASN A 114 5.56 -12.77 -17.76
C ASN A 114 4.03 -12.75 -17.61
N GLY A 115 3.28 -12.39 -18.66
CA GLY A 115 1.83 -12.39 -18.65
C GLY A 115 1.19 -11.35 -17.72
N GLY A 116 1.96 -10.38 -17.21
CA GLY A 116 1.46 -9.36 -16.29
C GLY A 116 1.59 -9.71 -14.80
N LEU A 117 2.42 -10.69 -14.45
CA LEU A 117 2.82 -11.00 -13.09
C LEU A 117 4.33 -10.82 -12.93
N ILE A 118 4.76 -9.92 -12.04
CA ILE A 118 6.18 -9.65 -11.79
C ILE A 118 6.49 -9.73 -10.30
N SER A 119 7.64 -10.28 -9.92
CA SER A 119 8.06 -10.28 -8.51
C SER A 119 8.57 -8.92 -8.06
N LEU A 120 8.39 -8.57 -6.77
CA LEU A 120 8.93 -7.30 -6.25
C LEU A 120 10.45 -7.19 -6.40
N GLN A 121 11.16 -8.31 -6.30
CA GLN A 121 12.62 -8.35 -6.45
C GLN A 121 13.06 -8.06 -7.88
N GLU A 122 12.37 -8.65 -8.86
CA GLU A 122 12.60 -8.43 -10.29
C GLU A 122 12.20 -7.00 -10.69
N LEU A 123 11.04 -6.52 -10.23
CA LEU A 123 10.62 -5.14 -10.43
C LEU A 123 11.66 -4.16 -9.88
N SER A 124 12.14 -4.38 -8.65
CA SER A 124 13.18 -3.55 -8.03
C SER A 124 14.50 -3.61 -8.82
N SER A 125 14.83 -4.75 -9.41
CA SER A 125 16.03 -4.91 -10.24
C SER A 125 15.91 -4.13 -11.55
N HIS A 126 14.76 -4.20 -12.23
CA HIS A 126 14.50 -3.42 -13.44
C HIS A 126 14.47 -1.91 -13.18
N LEU A 127 13.87 -1.48 -12.06
CA LEU A 127 13.87 -0.08 -11.64
C LEU A 127 15.29 0.43 -11.36
N ARG A 128 16.14 -0.39 -10.72
CA ARG A 128 17.56 -0.07 -10.48
C ARG A 128 18.37 -0.01 -11.77
N GLN A 129 18.11 -0.89 -12.73
CA GLN A 129 18.79 -0.87 -14.02
C GLN A 129 18.40 0.36 -14.86
N ARG A 130 17.13 0.76 -14.84
CA ARG A 130 16.66 1.97 -15.55
C ARG A 130 17.13 3.27 -14.90
N ARG A 131 17.33 3.28 -13.57
CA ARG A 131 17.84 4.46 -12.86
C ARG A 131 19.36 4.54 -13.01
N LYS A 132 19.83 5.65 -13.59
CA LYS A 132 21.27 6.00 -13.61
C LYS A 132 21.78 6.18 -12.17
N LYS A 133 23.08 5.92 -11.95
CA LYS A 133 23.78 5.92 -10.64
C LYS A 133 23.55 7.15 -9.75
N ASP A 134 23.16 8.29 -10.33
CA ASP A 134 22.88 9.55 -9.62
C ASP A 134 21.43 9.69 -9.11
N ARG A 135 20.53 8.76 -9.44
CA ARG A 135 19.13 8.85 -9.00
C ARG A 135 18.90 8.18 -7.65
N GLU A 136 17.92 8.73 -6.94
CA GLU A 136 17.50 8.35 -5.58
C GLU A 136 17.27 6.84 -5.45
N ALA A 137 17.78 6.27 -4.36
CA ALA A 137 17.64 4.86 -4.06
C ALA A 137 16.17 4.50 -3.76
N VAL A 138 15.71 3.40 -4.35
CA VAL A 138 14.34 2.88 -4.21
C VAL A 138 14.38 1.59 -3.40
N THR A 139 13.49 1.49 -2.41
CA THR A 139 13.26 0.26 -1.65
C THR A 139 11.97 -0.42 -2.09
N GLU A 140 11.80 -1.68 -1.66
CA GLU A 140 10.58 -2.43 -1.90
C GLU A 140 9.35 -1.74 -1.28
N ASP A 141 9.51 -1.12 -0.12
CA ASP A 141 8.45 -0.36 0.55
C ASP A 141 7.97 0.82 -0.29
N ASP A 142 8.87 1.49 -1.02
CA ASP A 142 8.48 2.58 -1.91
C ASP A 142 7.66 2.09 -3.09
N CYS A 143 8.00 0.91 -3.61
CA CYS A 143 7.25 0.27 -4.68
C CYS A 143 5.84 -0.10 -4.19
N LEU A 144 5.71 -0.66 -2.99
CA LEU A 144 4.42 -0.97 -2.38
C LEU A 144 3.54 0.27 -2.17
N ARG A 145 4.14 1.38 -1.70
CA ARG A 145 3.44 2.66 -1.55
C ARG A 145 3.01 3.23 -2.89
N ALA A 146 3.89 3.21 -3.90
CA ALA A 146 3.57 3.67 -5.25
C ALA A 146 2.41 2.86 -5.87
N ILE A 147 2.45 1.52 -5.76
CA ILE A 147 1.38 0.65 -6.27
C ILE A 147 0.05 0.90 -5.54
N SER A 148 0.09 1.15 -4.23
CA SER A 148 -1.11 1.51 -3.47
C SER A 148 -1.76 2.80 -3.98
N LYS A 149 -0.97 3.74 -4.53
CA LYS A 149 -1.47 4.96 -5.18
C LYS A 149 -1.99 4.68 -6.60
N LEU A 150 -1.33 3.79 -7.34
CA LEU A 150 -1.80 3.37 -8.66
C LEU A 150 -3.18 2.68 -8.61
N LYS A 151 -3.53 2.04 -7.48
CA LYS A 151 -4.86 1.45 -7.26
C LYS A 151 -6.01 2.45 -7.39
N VAL A 152 -5.77 3.75 -7.15
CA VAL A 152 -6.77 4.81 -7.33
C VAL A 152 -7.12 5.02 -8.81
N LEU A 153 -6.22 4.69 -9.73
CA LEU A 153 -6.42 4.83 -11.17
C LEU A 153 -7.23 3.67 -11.78
N GLY A 154 -7.46 2.59 -11.03
CA GLY A 154 -8.26 1.44 -11.48
C GLY A 154 -7.79 0.08 -10.93
N SER A 155 -8.48 -0.99 -11.31
CA SER A 155 -8.24 -2.37 -10.86
C SER A 155 -7.07 -3.10 -11.54
N GLY A 156 -6.22 -2.37 -12.30
CA GLY A 156 -5.12 -2.97 -13.07
C GLY A 156 -3.92 -3.36 -12.22
N PHE A 157 -3.58 -2.57 -11.21
CA PHE A 157 -2.38 -2.77 -10.38
C PHE A 157 -2.73 -3.25 -8.98
N GLU A 158 -2.34 -4.48 -8.65
CA GLU A 158 -2.56 -5.06 -7.32
C GLU A 158 -1.34 -5.85 -6.85
N VAL A 159 -1.05 -5.78 -5.56
CA VAL A 159 -0.01 -6.61 -4.92
C VAL A 159 -0.68 -7.87 -4.37
N ILE A 160 -0.22 -9.02 -4.83
CA ILE A 160 -0.69 -10.33 -4.39
C ILE A 160 0.46 -11.02 -3.66
N THR A 161 0.16 -11.60 -2.49
CA THR A 161 1.13 -12.41 -1.75
C THR A 161 0.85 -13.87 -2.07
N ILE A 162 1.82 -14.56 -2.67
CA ILE A 162 1.73 -15.99 -3.00
C ILE A 162 2.85 -16.71 -2.24
N GLY A 163 2.48 -17.51 -1.24
CA GLY A 163 3.42 -18.17 -0.33
C GLY A 163 4.29 -17.14 0.40
N LYS A 164 5.61 -17.17 0.13
CA LYS A 164 6.61 -16.27 0.74
C LYS A 164 6.93 -15.04 -0.10
N LYS A 165 6.47 -14.98 -1.36
CA LYS A 165 6.83 -13.91 -2.29
C LYS A 165 5.66 -12.96 -2.53
N LYS A 166 5.99 -11.67 -2.66
CA LYS A 166 5.05 -10.63 -3.09
C LYS A 166 5.20 -10.43 -4.60
N LEU A 167 4.09 -10.51 -5.31
CA LEU A 167 3.97 -10.34 -6.75
C LEU A 167 3.11 -9.11 -7.04
N VAL A 168 3.43 -8.41 -8.11
CA VAL A 168 2.65 -7.29 -8.63
C VAL A 168 1.93 -7.77 -9.88
N ARG A 169 0.61 -7.63 -9.87
CA ARG A 169 -0.26 -7.87 -11.00
C ARG A 169 -0.51 -6.56 -11.73
N SER A 170 -0.30 -6.53 -13.04
CA SER A 170 -0.55 -5.35 -13.90
C SER A 170 -1.78 -5.50 -14.81
N VAL A 171 -2.29 -6.72 -14.95
CA VAL A 171 -3.47 -7.03 -15.78
C VAL A 171 -4.61 -7.47 -14.86
N PRO A 172 -5.85 -7.00 -15.06
CA PRO A 172 -7.01 -7.48 -14.32
C PRO A 172 -7.37 -8.91 -14.76
N THR A 173 -6.56 -9.89 -14.36
CA THR A 173 -6.86 -11.30 -14.43
C THR A 173 -7.41 -11.76 -13.09
N GLU A 174 -8.56 -12.43 -13.13
CA GLU A 174 -9.16 -13.03 -11.93
C GLU A 174 -8.32 -14.24 -11.50
N LEU A 175 -7.48 -14.02 -10.49
CA LEU A 175 -6.72 -15.08 -9.83
C LEU A 175 -7.59 -15.72 -8.77
N ASN A 176 -8.20 -16.85 -9.14
CA ASN A 176 -8.96 -17.67 -8.20
C ASN A 176 -8.03 -18.42 -7.22
N LYS A 177 -8.58 -18.94 -6.11
CA LYS A 177 -7.81 -19.67 -5.08
C LYS A 177 -6.98 -20.82 -5.66
N ASP A 178 -7.53 -21.55 -6.63
CA ASP A 178 -6.85 -22.66 -7.30
C ASP A 178 -5.60 -22.19 -8.07
N HIS A 179 -5.68 -21.01 -8.71
CA HIS A 179 -4.54 -20.44 -9.43
C HIS A 179 -3.43 -20.02 -8.47
N ASN A 180 -3.78 -19.50 -7.30
CA ASN A 180 -2.80 -19.16 -6.26
C ASN A 180 -2.10 -20.40 -5.73
N GLN A 181 -2.81 -21.52 -5.56
CA GLN A 181 -2.20 -22.80 -5.16
C GLN A 181 -1.25 -23.34 -6.23
N ILE A 182 -1.62 -23.27 -7.52
CA ILE A 182 -0.74 -23.67 -8.62
C ILE A 182 0.52 -22.82 -8.64
N LEU A 183 0.39 -21.50 -8.47
CA LEU A 183 1.54 -20.59 -8.41
C LEU A 183 2.41 -20.83 -7.17
N GLU A 184 1.82 -21.20 -6.03
CA GLU A 184 2.56 -21.56 -4.82
C GLU A 184 3.34 -22.87 -5.01
N LEU A 185 2.74 -23.90 -5.62
CA LEU A 185 3.41 -25.15 -5.96
C LEU A 185 4.54 -24.94 -6.98
N ALA A 186 4.30 -24.11 -8.00
CA ALA A 186 5.28 -23.76 -9.03
C ALA A 186 6.47 -22.95 -8.50
N GLN A 187 6.38 -22.33 -7.31
CA GLN A 187 7.54 -21.72 -6.65
C GLN A 187 8.44 -22.76 -5.97
N GLY A 188 7.88 -23.89 -5.53
CA GLY A 188 8.60 -24.97 -4.86
C GLY A 188 9.38 -25.86 -5.83
N SER A 189 8.82 -26.11 -7.00
CA SER A 189 9.53 -26.70 -8.13
C SER A 189 10.27 -25.59 -8.88
N ARG A 190 11.60 -25.65 -9.03
CA ARG A 190 12.41 -24.67 -9.80
C ARG A 190 12.13 -24.70 -11.32
N LEU A 191 10.86 -24.84 -11.74
CA LEU A 191 10.48 -25.11 -13.12
C LEU A 191 10.04 -23.89 -13.92
N CYS A 192 10.21 -22.68 -13.38
CA CYS A 192 9.77 -21.46 -14.03
C CYS A 192 10.94 -20.47 -14.21
N ASP A 193 12.11 -20.95 -14.63
CA ASP A 193 13.03 -20.12 -15.40
C ASP A 193 12.64 -20.27 -16.87
N CYS A 194 11.93 -19.27 -17.40
CA CYS A 194 11.67 -19.15 -18.84
C CYS A 194 13.00 -18.83 -19.53
N GLY A 195 13.83 -19.87 -19.70
CA GLY A 195 15.20 -19.67 -20.15
C GLY A 195 15.93 -20.93 -20.53
N THR A 196 15.28 -22.08 -20.76
CA THR A 196 15.80 -23.14 -21.64
C THR A 196 14.77 -24.26 -21.78
N SER A 197 14.45 -24.58 -23.03
CA SER A 197 13.87 -25.84 -23.54
C SER A 197 13.59 -26.92 -22.48
N THR A 198 12.33 -27.18 -22.15
CA THR A 198 11.91 -28.54 -21.75
C THR A 198 10.41 -28.76 -22.00
N LYS A 199 10.13 -29.52 -23.07
CA LYS A 199 8.85 -30.15 -23.41
C LYS A 199 8.41 -31.23 -22.42
N THR A 200 8.87 -31.23 -21.17
CA THR A 200 8.81 -32.44 -20.33
C THR A 200 8.46 -32.15 -18.87
N ALA A 201 7.26 -31.63 -18.62
CA ALA A 201 6.71 -31.64 -17.25
C ALA A 201 5.17 -31.69 -17.15
N LEU A 202 4.45 -31.85 -18.27
CA LEU A 202 2.98 -31.95 -18.27
C LEU A 202 2.44 -33.39 -18.38
N VAL A 203 3.29 -34.42 -18.26
CA VAL A 203 2.85 -35.83 -18.37
C VAL A 203 2.50 -36.47 -17.01
N GLY A 204 2.61 -35.72 -15.90
CA GLY A 204 2.40 -36.25 -14.56
C GLY A 204 1.03 -36.01 -13.91
N PHE A 205 0.12 -35.24 -14.52
CA PHE A 205 -1.22 -34.97 -13.94
C PHE A 205 -2.27 -35.96 -14.49
N ARG A 206 -2.16 -37.23 -14.10
CA ARG A 206 -3.32 -38.12 -14.11
C ARG A 206 -4.17 -37.84 -12.87
N SER A 207 -5.48 -37.79 -13.12
CA SER A 207 -6.62 -37.73 -12.19
C SER A 207 -7.01 -36.37 -11.59
N GLY A 208 -8.11 -35.81 -12.12
CA GLY A 208 -9.19 -35.28 -11.27
C GLY A 208 -9.56 -33.81 -11.43
N HIS A 209 -8.60 -32.89 -11.53
CA HIS A 209 -8.92 -31.47 -11.44
C HIS A 209 -8.73 -30.74 -12.77
N ARG A 210 -9.85 -30.22 -13.27
CA ARG A 210 -10.01 -29.47 -14.51
C ARG A 210 -9.17 -28.19 -14.43
N CYS A 211 -7.90 -28.26 -14.85
CA CYS A 211 -7.08 -27.08 -15.08
C CYS A 211 -7.81 -26.22 -16.12
N SER A 212 -8.40 -25.11 -15.67
CA SER A 212 -9.36 -24.35 -16.46
C SER A 212 -8.65 -23.78 -17.69
N ARG A 213 -9.20 -24.02 -18.88
CA ARG A 213 -8.68 -23.54 -20.19
C ARG A 213 -8.38 -22.02 -20.24
N ASN A 214 -8.84 -21.27 -19.25
CA ASN A 214 -8.60 -19.83 -19.10
C ASN A 214 -7.17 -19.48 -18.65
N PHE A 215 -6.46 -20.33 -17.89
CA PHE A 215 -5.07 -20.02 -17.49
C PHE A 215 -4.11 -20.08 -18.68
N VAL A 216 -4.38 -20.94 -19.67
CA VAL A 216 -3.58 -21.03 -20.90
C VAL A 216 -3.97 -19.93 -21.90
N ARG A 217 -5.25 -19.55 -21.98
CA ARG A 217 -5.69 -18.49 -22.91
C ARG A 217 -5.38 -17.06 -22.44
N GLY A 218 -5.24 -16.84 -21.13
CA GLY A 218 -4.99 -15.53 -20.52
C GLY A 218 -3.76 -15.45 -19.62
N GLY A 219 -2.94 -16.50 -19.54
CA GLY A 219 -1.76 -16.56 -18.69
C GLY A 219 -0.44 -16.27 -19.43
N PRO A 220 0.70 -16.31 -18.71
CA PRO A 220 2.03 -15.94 -19.20
C PRO A 220 2.57 -16.75 -20.39
N CYS A 221 2.01 -17.93 -20.63
CA CYS A 221 2.45 -18.85 -21.68
C CYS A 221 1.34 -19.03 -22.71
N ASN A 222 1.09 -17.99 -23.52
CA ASN A 222 0.24 -18.14 -24.70
C ASN A 222 1.13 -18.34 -25.92
N ASP A 223 1.46 -19.60 -26.22
CA ASP A 223 2.10 -20.02 -27.48
C ASP A 223 1.10 -19.84 -28.64
N ARG A 224 0.87 -18.59 -29.05
CA ARG A 224 0.24 -18.26 -30.33
C ARG A 224 0.98 -17.14 -31.03
N GLN A 225 2.15 -17.46 -31.54
CA GLN A 225 2.67 -16.85 -32.77
C GLN A 225 3.70 -17.81 -33.37
N TRP A 226 3.75 -17.83 -34.71
CA TRP A 226 4.51 -18.71 -35.60
C TRP A 226 3.77 -19.96 -36.09
N HIS A 227 2.77 -19.74 -36.93
CA HIS A 227 2.80 -20.17 -38.34
C HIS A 227 2.11 -19.12 -39.20
#